data_AF-A0A1V5CAE3-F1
#
_entry.id   AF-A0A1V5CAE3-F1
#
_cell.length_a   1.000
_cell.length_b   1.000
_cell.length_c   1.000
_cell.angle_alpha   90.00
_cell.angle_beta   90.00
_cell.angle_gamma   90.00
#
_symmetry.space_group_name_H-M   'P 1'
#
loop_
_entity.id
_entity.type
_entity.pdbx_description
1 polymer ?
#
loop_
_entity_poly.entity_id
_entity_poly.type
_entity_poly.pdbx_seq_one_letter_code
_entity_poly.pdbx_strand_id
1 'polypeptide(L)'
;MSEFRYKRLTEVKEKVLEHKQRELERALTAVNEVANRIEHIRKEIDDNFNDMMARCLTGKEFSVVTGYLSYLDGRKVDLLQEKTKRENRVDGLRAELLALTIELKMLEKLKMKDLAALKKAHNKKDQKAMDDLALRNERT
;
A
#
# COMPACT_ATOMS: atom_id res chain seq x y z
N MET A 1 -7.71 -24.63 -21.66
CA MET A 1 -8.54 -23.45 -21.32
C MET A 1 -8.27 -22.87 -19.92
N SER A 2 -7.99 -23.67 -18.88
CA SER A 2 -7.72 -23.14 -17.52
C SER A 2 -6.43 -22.32 -17.41
N GLU A 3 -5.35 -22.77 -18.06
CA GLU A 3 -4.04 -22.12 -18.01
C GLU A 3 -4.05 -20.66 -18.51
N PHE A 4 -4.81 -20.38 -19.57
CA PHE A 4 -4.98 -19.03 -20.12
C PHE A 4 -5.80 -18.11 -19.21
N ARG A 5 -6.77 -18.67 -18.46
CA ARG A 5 -7.58 -17.91 -17.50
C ARG A 5 -6.78 -17.48 -16.26
N TYR A 6 -5.97 -18.38 -15.69
CA TYR A 6 -5.14 -18.04 -14.54
C TYR A 6 -4.05 -17.03 -14.89
N LYS A 7 -3.39 -17.19 -16.05
CA LYS A 7 -2.36 -16.25 -16.49
C LYS A 7 -2.90 -14.82 -16.61
N ARG A 8 -4.04 -14.65 -17.30
CA ARG A 8 -4.67 -13.34 -17.48
C ARG A 8 -5.16 -12.74 -16.16
N LEU A 9 -5.69 -13.57 -15.25
CA LEU A 9 -6.12 -13.11 -13.93
C LEU A 9 -4.94 -12.65 -13.07
N THR A 10 -3.82 -13.39 -13.09
CA THR A 10 -2.58 -13.00 -12.41
C THR A 10 -2.05 -11.68 -12.96
N GLU A 11 -1.92 -11.54 -14.28
CA GLU A 11 -1.45 -10.30 -14.92
C GLU A 11 -2.30 -9.08 -14.54
N VAL A 12 -3.63 -9.23 -14.48
CA VAL A 12 -4.52 -8.15 -14.05
C VAL A 12 -4.28 -7.80 -12.58
N LYS A 13 -4.14 -8.79 -11.70
CA LYS A 13 -3.91 -8.54 -10.27
C LYS A 13 -2.53 -7.95 -9.98
N GLU A 14 -1.50 -8.32 -10.74
CA GLU A 14 -0.17 -7.70 -10.66
C GLU A 14 -0.22 -6.21 -11.03
N LYS A 15 -0.93 -5.85 -12.10
CA LYS A 15 -1.15 -4.44 -12.48
C LYS A 15 -1.91 -3.65 -11.41
N VAL A 16 -2.91 -4.26 -10.78
CA VAL A 16 -3.64 -3.65 -9.66
C VAL A 16 -2.70 -3.43 -8.47
N LEU A 17 -1.82 -4.39 -8.18
CA LEU A 17 -0.84 -4.29 -7.11
C LEU A 17 0.16 -3.15 -7.37
N GLU A 18 0.72 -3.06 -8.57
CA GLU A 18 1.61 -1.94 -8.97
C GLU A 18 0.91 -0.58 -8.89
N HIS A 19 -0.37 -0.51 -9.27
CA HIS A 19 -1.15 0.71 -9.14
C HIS A 19 -1.31 1.10 -7.67
N LYS A 20 -1.66 0.14 -6.81
CA LYS A 20 -1.85 0.36 -5.37
C LYS A 20 -0.56 0.73 -4.66
N GLN A 21 0.58 0.18 -5.08
CA GLN A 21 1.90 0.60 -4.59
C GLN A 21 2.18 2.06 -4.92
N ARG A 22 1.91 2.49 -6.16
CA ARG A 22 2.05 3.91 -6.55
C ARG A 22 1.09 4.82 -5.78
N GLU A 23 -0.14 4.38 -5.51
CA GLU A 23 -1.06 5.12 -4.64
C GLU A 23 -0.51 5.27 -3.22
N LEU A 24 0.08 4.20 -2.66
CA LEU A 24 0.70 4.22 -1.34
C LEU A 24 1.88 5.18 -1.29
N GLU A 25 2.76 5.16 -2.29
CA GLU A 25 3.90 6.09 -2.38
C GLU A 25 3.42 7.54 -2.38
N ARG A 26 2.42 7.88 -3.22
CA ARG A 26 1.83 9.21 -3.26
C ARG A 26 1.22 9.63 -1.92
N ALA A 27 0.53 8.70 -1.25
CA ALA A 27 -0.06 8.96 0.06
C ALA A 27 1.02 9.23 1.13
N LEU A 28 2.13 8.48 1.10
CA LEU A 28 3.27 8.71 1.99
C LEU A 28 3.94 10.06 1.73
N THR A 29 4.14 10.44 0.46
CA THR A 29 4.64 11.78 0.11
C THR A 29 3.72 12.87 0.67
N ALA A 30 2.41 12.70 0.52
CA ALA A 30 1.43 13.64 1.05
C ALA A 30 1.46 13.76 2.59
N VAL A 31 1.72 12.66 3.31
CA VAL A 31 1.92 12.71 4.78
C VAL A 31 3.19 13.50 5.12
N ASN A 32 4.29 13.23 4.41
CA ASN A 32 5.56 13.92 4.63
C ASN A 32 5.46 15.43 4.37
N GLU A 33 4.73 15.84 3.33
CA GLU A 33 4.48 17.26 3.05
C GLU A 33 3.76 17.96 4.21
N VAL A 34 2.73 17.32 4.80
CA VAL A 34 2.01 17.88 5.95
C VAL A 34 2.91 17.91 7.18
N ALA A 35 3.70 16.85 7.42
CA ALA A 35 4.66 16.82 8.51
C ALA A 35 5.68 17.97 8.41
N ASN A 36 6.20 18.23 7.21
CA ASN A 36 7.11 19.35 6.96
C ASN A 36 6.46 20.71 7.21
N ARG A 37 5.18 20.88 6.83
CA ARG A 37 4.42 22.11 7.11
C ARG A 37 4.22 22.32 8.62
N ILE A 38 3.90 21.25 9.36
CA ILE A 38 3.77 21.31 10.82
C ILE A 38 5.09 21.75 11.45
N GLU A 39 6.21 21.18 10.99
CA GLU A 39 7.54 21.52 11.48
C GLU A 39 7.90 22.99 11.19
N HIS A 40 7.53 23.50 10.01
CA HIS A 40 7.72 24.91 9.70
C HIS A 40 6.91 25.81 10.64
N ILE A 41 5.64 25.49 10.90
CA ILE A 41 4.81 26.28 11.83
C ILE A 41 5.38 26.24 13.24
N ARG A 42 5.91 25.09 13.70
CA ARG A 42 6.55 24.99 15.01
C ARG A 42 7.75 25.92 15.12
N LYS A 43 8.64 25.90 14.11
CA LYS A 43 9.78 26.82 14.06
C LYS A 43 9.35 28.27 14.05
N GLU A 44 8.32 28.60 13.28
CA GLU A 44 7.80 29.96 13.21
C GLU A 44 7.22 30.42 14.56
N ILE A 45 6.51 29.55 15.27
CA ILE A 45 6.05 29.82 16.64
C ILE A 45 7.24 30.08 17.56
N ASP A 46 8.24 29.20 17.55
CA ASP A 46 9.43 29.31 18.40
C ASP A 46 10.23 30.59 18.11
N ASP A 47 10.42 30.93 16.83
CA ASP A 47 11.10 32.15 16.39
C ASP A 47 10.36 33.40 16.86
N ASN A 48 9.03 33.43 16.75
CA ASN A 48 8.22 34.56 17.25
C ASN A 48 8.26 34.66 18.78
N PHE A 49 8.24 33.54 19.50
CA PHE A 49 8.41 33.55 20.96
C PHE A 49 9.78 34.10 21.37
N ASN A 50 10.85 33.67 20.69
CA ASN A 50 12.20 34.17 20.95
C ASN A 50 12.32 35.67 20.64
N ASP A 51 11.73 36.15 19.54
CA ASP A 51 11.72 37.58 19.19
C ASP A 51 10.98 38.42 20.23
N MET A 52 9.83 37.92 20.73
CA MET A 52 9.09 38.56 21.81
C MET A 52 9.89 38.68 23.10
N MET A 53 10.68 37.67 23.44
CA MET A 53 11.52 37.67 24.64
C MET A 53 12.75 38.58 24.50
N ALA A 54 13.25 38.77 23.29
CA ALA A 54 14.43 39.58 23.01
C ALA A 54 14.12 41.08 22.87
N ARG A 55 12.88 41.45 22.52
CA ARG A 55 12.49 42.83 22.19
C ARG A 55 11.64 43.46 23.28
N CYS A 56 11.89 44.74 23.57
CA CYS A 56 10.97 45.57 24.35
C CYS A 56 9.77 45.97 23.47
N LEU A 57 8.76 45.10 23.42
CA LEU A 57 7.54 45.35 22.66
C LEU A 57 6.63 46.36 23.38
N THR A 58 5.99 47.22 22.61
CA THR A 58 4.84 48.00 23.10
C THR A 58 3.64 47.08 23.33
N GLY A 59 2.69 47.49 24.18
CA GLY A 59 1.49 46.69 24.44
C GLY A 59 0.67 46.37 23.17
N LYS A 60 0.69 47.27 22.17
CA LYS A 60 0.04 47.04 20.88
C LYS A 60 0.77 45.98 20.05
N GLU A 61 2.10 46.03 19.98
CA GLU A 61 2.89 45.01 19.26
C GLU A 61 2.75 43.64 19.92
N PHE A 62 2.79 43.58 21.25
CA PHE A 62 2.55 42.36 22.00
C PHE A 62 1.18 41.74 21.68
N SER A 63 0.12 42.55 21.66
CA SER A 63 -1.23 42.08 21.29
C SER A 63 -1.31 41.54 19.85
N VAL A 64 -0.57 42.12 18.91
CA VAL A 64 -0.55 41.65 17.52
C VAL A 64 0.18 40.31 17.41
N VAL A 65 1.36 40.18 18.03
CA VAL A 65 2.14 38.93 17.95
C VAL A 65 1.43 37.79 18.66
N THR A 66 0.81 38.03 19.82
CA THR A 66 0.01 37.01 20.52
C THR A 66 -1.20 36.54 19.71
N GLY A 67 -1.89 37.46 19.02
CA GLY A 67 -2.96 37.10 18.09
C GLY A 67 -2.45 36.24 16.92
N TYR A 68 -1.28 36.56 16.38
CA TYR A 68 -0.64 35.78 15.33
C TYR A 68 -0.22 34.37 15.80
N LEU A 69 0.38 34.26 16.98
CA LEU A 69 0.74 32.99 17.60
C LEU A 69 -0.50 32.09 17.81
N SER A 70 -1.61 32.67 18.27
CA SER A 70 -2.87 31.93 18.41
C SER A 70 -3.39 31.42 17.07
N TYR A 71 -3.27 32.21 16.00
CA TYR A 71 -3.59 31.77 14.64
C TYR A 71 -2.68 30.62 14.18
N LEU A 72 -1.37 30.70 14.41
CA LEU A 72 -0.42 29.64 14.07
C LEU A 72 -0.71 28.34 14.82
N ASP A 73 -1.05 28.42 16.10
CA ASP A 73 -1.45 27.25 16.90
C ASP A 73 -2.75 26.62 16.37
N GLY A 74 -3.75 27.42 16.01
CA GLY A 74 -4.96 26.93 15.35
C GLY A 74 -4.64 26.18 14.04
N ARG A 75 -3.79 26.78 13.20
CA ARG A 75 -3.37 26.18 11.93
C ARG A 75 -2.55 24.89 12.12
N LYS A 76 -1.75 24.80 13.18
CA LYS A 76 -1.02 23.58 13.57
C LYS A 76 -1.97 22.47 13.97
N VAL A 77 -3.05 22.77 14.71
CA VAL A 77 -4.09 21.80 15.06
C VAL A 77 -4.77 21.27 13.80
N ASP A 78 -5.14 22.14 12.87
CA ASP A 78 -5.76 21.74 11.60
C ASP A 78 -4.85 20.81 10.78
N LEU A 79 -3.57 21.14 10.67
CA LEU A 79 -2.59 20.30 9.96
C LEU A 79 -2.37 18.96 10.67
N LEU A 80 -2.41 18.91 12.01
CA LEU A 80 -2.32 17.64 12.75
C LEU A 80 -3.52 16.74 12.44
N GLN A 81 -4.73 17.29 12.39
CA GLN A 81 -5.92 16.53 12.00
C GLN A 81 -5.83 16.05 10.55
N GLU A 82 -5.34 16.90 9.64
CA GLU A 82 -5.09 16.52 8.24
C GLU A 82 -4.06 15.38 8.15
N LYS A 83 -2.96 15.46 8.91
CA LYS A 83 -1.93 14.41 8.99
C LYS A 83 -2.56 13.08 9.39
N THR A 84 -3.35 13.06 10.47
CA THR A 84 -4.03 11.84 10.93
C THR A 84 -4.95 11.26 9.88
N LYS A 85 -5.72 12.09 9.15
CA LYS A 85 -6.57 11.62 8.04
C LYS A 85 -5.75 10.96 6.93
N ARG A 86 -4.61 11.56 6.56
CA ARG A 86 -3.71 11.02 5.53
C ARG A 86 -3.00 9.74 6.00
N GLU A 87 -2.60 9.65 7.26
CA GLU A 87 -2.04 8.44 7.87
C GLU A 87 -3.06 7.29 7.87
N ASN A 88 -4.31 7.55 8.24
CA ASN A 88 -5.38 6.56 8.16
C ASN A 88 -5.59 6.06 6.72
N ARG A 89 -5.42 6.93 5.71
CA ARG A 89 -5.49 6.52 4.30
C ARG A 89 -4.31 5.61 3.92
N VAL A 90 -3.10 5.91 4.39
CA VAL A 90 -1.90 5.05 4.22
C VAL A 90 -2.14 3.66 4.81
N ASP A 91 -2.71 3.59 6.01
CA ASP A 91 -2.98 2.31 6.66
C ASP A 91 -4.06 1.51 5.93
N GLY A 92 -5.10 2.17 5.42
CA GLY A 92 -6.08 1.54 4.53
C GLY A 92 -5.44 0.95 3.27
N LEU A 93 -4.56 1.70 2.60
CA LEU A 93 -3.84 1.23 1.41
C LEU A 93 -2.91 0.05 1.71
N ARG A 94 -2.25 0.04 2.87
CA ARG A 94 -1.42 -1.10 3.32
C ARG A 94 -2.26 -2.36 3.54
N ALA A 95 -3.44 -2.23 4.15
CA ALA A 95 -4.36 -3.34 4.32
C ALA A 95 -4.86 -3.90 2.97
N GLU A 96 -5.23 -3.01 2.03
CA GLU A 96 -5.62 -3.39 0.67
C GLU A 96 -4.49 -4.17 -0.06
N LEU A 97 -3.24 -3.69 0.04
CA LEU A 97 -2.07 -4.35 -0.56
C LEU A 97 -1.78 -5.73 0.06
N LEU A 98 -1.92 -5.85 1.37
CA LEU A 98 -1.77 -7.13 2.06
C LEU A 98 -2.81 -8.14 1.58
N ALA A 99 -4.07 -7.73 1.49
CA ALA A 99 -5.15 -8.57 0.98
C ALA A 99 -4.88 -9.03 -0.46
N LEU A 100 -4.49 -8.11 -1.36
CA LEU A 100 -4.12 -8.44 -2.74
C LEU A 100 -2.96 -9.44 -2.82
N THR A 101 -1.96 -9.29 -1.96
CA THR A 101 -0.82 -10.21 -1.91
C THR A 101 -1.23 -11.61 -1.46
N ILE A 102 -2.13 -11.71 -0.49
CA ILE A 102 -2.70 -13.00 -0.04
C ILE A 102 -3.47 -13.66 -1.18
N GLU A 103 -4.32 -12.90 -1.88
CA GLU A 103 -5.10 -13.40 -3.00
C GLU A 103 -4.21 -13.90 -4.15
N LEU A 104 -3.13 -13.19 -4.48
CA LEU A 104 -2.16 -13.64 -5.49
C LEU A 104 -1.51 -14.97 -5.11
N LYS A 105 -1.08 -15.12 -3.85
CA LYS A 105 -0.53 -16.39 -3.34
C LYS A 105 -1.56 -17.53 -3.40
N MET A 106 -2.84 -17.23 -3.16
CA MET A 106 -3.90 -18.23 -3.29
C MET A 106 -4.11 -18.66 -4.74
N LEU A 107 -4.11 -17.72 -5.69
CA LEU A 107 -4.22 -18.01 -7.12
C LEU A 107 -3.04 -18.86 -7.61
N GLU A 108 -1.83 -18.58 -7.14
CA GLU A 108 -0.65 -19.37 -7.48
C GLU A 108 -0.76 -20.80 -6.96
N LYS A 109 -1.21 -20.99 -5.70
CA LYS A 109 -1.48 -22.33 -5.14
C LYS A 109 -2.53 -23.10 -5.95
N LEU A 110 -3.60 -22.44 -6.39
CA LEU A 110 -4.63 -23.06 -7.24
C LEU A 110 -4.04 -23.49 -8.59
N LYS A 111 -3.24 -22.64 -9.23
CA LYS A 111 -2.53 -22.97 -10.47
C LYS A 111 -1.64 -24.20 -10.30
N MET A 112 -0.87 -24.28 -9.21
CA MET A 112 -0.01 -25.44 -8.93
C MET A 112 -0.82 -26.74 -8.75
N LYS A 113 -1.95 -26.67 -8.03
CA LYS A 113 -2.84 -27.83 -7.84
C LYS A 113 -3.42 -28.33 -9.17
N ASP A 114 -3.89 -27.43 -10.01
CA ASP A 114 -4.43 -27.78 -11.34
C ASP A 114 -3.37 -28.41 -12.23
N LEU A 115 -2.14 -27.87 -12.21
CA LEU A 115 -1.01 -28.41 -12.97
C LEU A 115 -0.61 -29.81 -12.48
N ALA A 116 -0.61 -30.03 -11.17
CA ALA A 116 -0.36 -31.35 -10.58
C ALA A 116 -1.45 -32.37 -10.97
N ALA A 117 -2.72 -31.96 -10.96
CA ALA A 117 -3.84 -32.80 -11.39
C ALA A 117 -3.74 -33.18 -12.88
N LEU A 118 -3.38 -32.23 -13.74
CA LEU A 118 -3.15 -32.47 -15.17
C LEU A 118 -2.00 -33.45 -15.40
N LYS A 119 -0.87 -33.27 -14.73
CA LYS A 119 0.27 -34.20 -14.79
C LYS A 119 -0.13 -35.62 -14.36
N LYS A 120 -0.86 -35.74 -13.25
CA LYS A 120 -1.35 -37.04 -12.76
C LYS A 120 -2.28 -37.71 -13.77
N ALA A 121 -3.18 -36.95 -14.39
CA ALA A 121 -4.09 -37.46 -15.42
C ALA A 121 -3.34 -37.93 -16.67
N HIS A 122 -2.32 -37.17 -17.11
CA HIS A 122 -1.47 -37.54 -18.24
C HIS A 122 -0.70 -38.83 -17.96
N ASN A 123 0.00 -38.90 -16.81
CA ASN A 123 0.76 -40.09 -16.42
C ASN A 123 -0.13 -41.34 -16.34
N LYS A 124 -1.35 -41.21 -15.80
CA LYS A 124 -2.31 -42.32 -15.73
C LYS A 124 -2.74 -42.79 -17.13
N LYS A 125 -2.90 -41.86 -18.08
CA LYS A 125 -3.25 -42.18 -19.46
C LYS A 125 -2.09 -42.91 -20.17
N ASP A 126 -0.87 -42.42 -19.99
CA ASP A 126 0.33 -43.03 -20.58
C ASP A 126 0.57 -44.43 -20.01
N GLN A 127 0.47 -44.58 -18.69
CA GLN A 127 0.62 -45.87 -18.02
C GLN A 127 -0.41 -46.88 -18.54
N LYS A 128 -1.68 -46.50 -18.63
CA LYS A 128 -2.72 -47.35 -19.21
C LYS A 128 -2.39 -47.76 -20.65
N ALA A 129 -1.89 -46.83 -21.48
CA ALA A 129 -1.51 -47.14 -22.86
C ALA A 129 -0.35 -48.14 -22.94
N MET A 130 0.63 -48.06 -22.04
CA MET A 130 1.73 -49.02 -21.95
C MET A 130 1.27 -50.39 -21.46
N ASP A 131 0.40 -50.43 -20.45
CA ASP A 131 -0.20 -51.67 -19.94
C ASP A 131 -1.01 -52.37 -21.04
N ASP A 132 -1.83 -51.62 -21.79
CA ASP A 132 -2.63 -52.15 -22.91
C ASP A 132 -1.74 -52.72 -24.05
N LEU A 133 -0.56 -52.12 -24.30
CA LEU A 133 0.43 -52.61 -25.26
C LEU A 133 1.11 -53.89 -24.78
N ALA A 134 1.52 -53.95 -23.51
CA ALA A 134 2.14 -55.13 -22.91
C ALA A 134 1.20 -56.34 -22.96
N LEU A 135 -0.07 -56.15 -22.59
CA LEU A 135 -1.10 -57.20 -22.64
C LEU A 135 -1.39 -57.71 -24.06
N ARG A 136 -1.15 -56.91 -25.10
CA ARG A 136 -1.26 -57.36 -26.49
C ARG A 136 -0.09 -58.22 -26.91
N ASN A 137 1.12 -57.88 -26.49
CA ASN A 137 2.33 -58.64 -26.81
C ASN A 137 2.38 -60.00 -26.08
N GLU A 138 1.76 -60.13 -24.91
CA GLU A 138 1.65 -61.41 -24.18
C GLU A 138 0.61 -62.39 -24.78
N ARG A 139 -0.24 -61.92 -25.71
CA ARG A 139 -1.30 -62.73 -26.34
C ARG A 139 -0.96 -63.20 -27.76
N THR A 140 0.21 -62.85 -28.27
CA THR A 140 0.80 -63.30 -29.54
C THR A 140 2.01 -64.17 -29.27
#